data_AF-A0A951CYV7-F1
#
_entry.id   AF-A0A951CYV7-F1
#
_cell.length_a   1.000
_cell.length_b   1.000
_cell.length_c   1.000
_cell.angle_alpha   90.00
_cell.angle_beta   90.00
_cell.angle_gamma   90.00
#
_symmetry.space_group_name_H-M   'P 1'
#
loop_
_entity.id
_entity.type
_entity.pdbx_description
1 polymer ?
#
loop_
_entity_poly.entity_id
_entity_poly.type
_entity_poly.pdbx_seq_one_letter_code
_entity_poly.pdbx_strand_id
1 'polypeptide(L)' 'MSNQSITYLVAACAGVFGLAAFCALVVVPSITAYRRPLERVGVVLLSVYVLAALVGIGVVVGALVVVEWPRFF' A
#
# COMPACT_ATOMS: atom_id res chain seq x y z
N MET A 1 1.71 -7.18 -27.37
CA MET A 1 1.69 -7.12 -25.89
C MET A 1 0.43 -7.83 -25.43
N SER A 2 0.50 -8.79 -24.49
CA SER A 2 -0.69 -9.52 -24.03
C SER A 2 -1.41 -8.75 -22.92
N ASN A 3 -2.72 -8.98 -22.75
CA ASN A 3 -3.51 -8.38 -21.68
C ASN A 3 -2.93 -8.70 -20.28
N GLN A 4 -2.35 -9.90 -20.12
CA GLN A 4 -1.66 -10.27 -18.89
C GLN A 4 -0.37 -9.46 -18.68
N SER A 5 0.44 -9.26 -19.71
CA SER A 5 1.65 -8.42 -19.61
C SER A 5 1.32 -6.98 -19.21
N ILE A 6 0.24 -6.41 -19.76
CA ILE A 6 -0.23 -5.07 -19.37
C ILE A 6 -0.66 -5.07 -17.90
N THR A 7 -1.43 -6.07 -17.48
CA THR A 7 -1.91 -6.19 -16.09
C THR A 7 -0.75 -6.25 -15.10
N TYR A 8 0.27 -7.06 -15.37
CA TYR A 8 1.44 -7.16 -14.51
C TYR A 8 2.27 -5.87 -14.47
N LEU A 9 2.40 -5.19 -15.61
CA LEU A 9 3.09 -3.90 -15.65
C LEU A 9 2.36 -2.86 -14.79
N VAL A 10 1.04 -2.74 -14.94
CA VAL A 10 0.21 -1.82 -14.15
C VAL A 10 0.30 -2.17 -12.67
N ALA A 11 0.18 -3.45 -12.30
CA ALA A 11 0.28 -3.90 -10.92
C ALA A 11 1.65 -3.56 -10.30
N ALA A 12 2.74 -3.79 -11.04
CA ALA A 12 4.09 -3.47 -10.59
C ALA A 12 4.27 -1.96 -10.39
N CYS A 13 3.87 -1.13 -11.36
CA CYS A 13 3.96 0.32 -11.24
C CYS A 13 3.10 0.86 -10.09
N ALA A 14 1.86 0.40 -9.97
CA ALA A 14 0.96 0.82 -8.90
C ALA A 14 1.53 0.44 -7.51
N GLY A 15 2.06 -0.78 -7.36
CA GLY A 15 2.69 -1.23 -6.13
C GLY A 15 3.94 -0.42 -5.76
N VAL A 16 4.86 -0.25 -6.72
CA VAL A 16 6.13 0.48 -6.48
C VAL A 16 5.87 1.96 -6.21
N PHE A 17 5.06 2.63 -7.03
CA PHE A 17 4.78 4.05 -6.85
C PHE A 17 3.91 4.31 -5.63
N GLY A 18 2.95 3.44 -5.32
CA GLY A 18 2.17 3.52 -4.10
C GLY A 18 3.04 3.37 -2.85
N LEU A 19 3.97 2.40 -2.84
CA LEU A 19 4.91 2.22 -1.73
C LEU A 19 5.87 3.40 -1.61
N ALA A 20 6.40 3.89 -2.74
CA ALA A 20 7.27 5.07 -2.75
C ALA A 20 6.55 6.31 -2.21
N ALA A 21 5.30 6.52 -2.60
CA ALA A 21 4.46 7.60 -2.09
C ALA A 21 4.21 7.46 -0.58
N PHE A 22 3.93 6.24 -0.10
CA PHE A 22 3.77 6.00 1.34
C PHE A 22 5.04 6.33 2.12
N CYS A 23 6.20 5.88 1.63
CA CYS A 23 7.49 6.20 2.25
C CYS A 23 7.74 7.71 2.28
N ALA A 24 7.56 8.40 1.15
CA ALA A 24 7.84 9.83 1.02
C ALA A 24 6.87 10.72 1.80
N LEU A 25 5.58 10.41 1.77
CA LEU A 25 4.52 11.27 2.32
C LEU A 25 4.10 10.89 3.74
N VAL A 26 4.38 9.66 4.19
CA VAL A 26 4.01 9.20 5.54
C VAL A 26 5.25 8.91 6.36
N VAL A 27 6.09 7.96 5.94
CA VAL A 27 7.19 7.46 6.78
C VAL A 27 8.25 8.53 7.05
N VAL A 28 8.74 9.19 5.99
CA VAL A 28 9.77 10.24 6.11
C VAL A 28 9.33 11.37 7.04
N PRO A 29 8.20 12.07 6.82
CA PRO A 29 7.79 13.15 7.71
C PRO A 29 7.55 12.67 9.14
N SER A 30 6.97 11.47 9.30
CA SER A 30 6.72 10.89 10.62
C SER A 30 8.02 10.65 11.40
N ILE A 31 9.06 10.09 10.78
CA ILE A 31 10.36 9.89 11.44
C ILE A 31 11.03 11.23 11.76
N THR A 32 10.95 12.21 10.86
CA THR A 32 11.59 13.53 11.05
C THR A 32 10.96 14.35 12.18
N ALA A 33 9.70 14.10 12.53
CA ALA A 33 9.02 14.79 13.62
C ALA A 33 9.61 14.45 15.01
N TYR A 34 10.17 13.25 15.18
CA TYR A 34 10.70 12.80 16.46
C TYR A 34 12.23 12.96 16.55
N ARG A 35 12.69 13.49 17.68
CA ARG A 35 14.12 13.70 17.96
C ARG A 35 14.79 12.50 18.61
N ARG A 36 14.05 11.70 19.39
CA ARG A 36 14.63 10.53 20.09
C ARG A 36 14.61 9.29 19.18
N PRO A 37 15.71 8.53 19.11
CA PRO A 37 15.80 7.35 18.25
C PRO A 37 14.81 6.24 18.66
N LEU A 38 14.54 6.06 19.95
CA LEU A 38 13.56 5.07 20.43
C LEU A 38 12.12 5.41 19.99
N GLU A 39 11.75 6.69 19.97
CA GLU A 39 10.42 7.12 19.50
C GLU A 39 10.25 6.86 17.99
N ARG A 40 11.32 7.01 17.21
CA ARG A 40 11.32 6.71 15.76
C ARG A 40 11.01 5.24 15.47
N VAL A 41 11.47 4.31 16.31
CA VAL A 41 11.15 2.88 16.15
C VAL A 41 9.65 2.66 16.28
N GLY A 42 9.01 3.24 17.30
CA GLY A 42 7.57 3.15 17.50
C GLY A 42 6.77 3.73 16.31
N VAL A 43 7.25 4.84 15.75
CA VAL A 43 6.64 5.47 14.56
C VAL A 43 6.74 4.61 13.32
N VAL A 44 7.88 3.95 13.10
CA VAL A 44 8.06 3.03 11.98
C VAL A 44 7.12 1.83 12.13
N LEU A 45 7.02 1.25 13.33
CA LEU A 45 6.08 0.15 13.60
C LEU A 45 4.63 0.57 13.33
N LEU A 46 4.21 1.75 13.80
CA LEU A 46 2.88 2.28 13.54
C LEU A 46 2.66 2.53 12.04
N SER A 47 3.67 3.03 11.33
CA SER A 47 3.59 3.24 9.88
C SER A 47 3.44 1.92 9.13
N VAL A 48 4.17 0.87 9.51
CA VAL A 48 4.01 -0.48 8.94
C VAL A 48 2.62 -1.03 9.24
N TYR A 49 2.08 -0.82 10.44
CA TYR A 49 0.70 -1.19 10.77
C TYR A 49 -0.32 -0.48 9.86
N VAL A 50 -0.17 0.83 9.65
CA VAL A 50 -1.03 1.59 8.73
C VAL A 50 -0.91 1.07 7.30
N LEU A 51 0.31 0.80 6.82
CA LEU A 51 0.51 0.22 5.49
C LEU A 51 -0.19 -1.14 5.36
N ALA A 52 -0.07 -2.00 6.37
CA ALA A 52 -0.74 -3.30 6.39
C ALA A 52 -2.27 -3.15 6.36
N ALA A 53 -2.82 -2.17 7.08
CA ALA A 53 -4.25 -1.88 7.04
C ALA A 53 -4.71 -1.40 5.65
N LEU A 54 -3.96 -0.49 5.02
CA LEU A 54 -4.26 0.01 3.67
C LEU A 54 -4.22 -1.11 2.63
N VAL A 55 -3.17 -1.95 2.68
CA VAL A 55 -3.04 -3.13 1.81
C VAL A 55 -4.18 -4.10 2.08
N GLY A 56 -4.49 -4.39 3.36
CA GLY A 56 -5.57 -5.29 3.74
C GLY A 56 -6.92 -4.84 3.22
N ILE A 57 -7.26 -3.56 3.37
CA ILE A 57 -8.49 -2.99 2.81
C ILE A 57 -8.50 -3.11 1.28
N GLY A 58 -7.40 -2.78 0.61
CA GLY A 58 -7.28 -2.91 -0.84
C GLY A 58 -7.50 -4.35 -1.32
N VAL A 59 -6.94 -5.33 -0.62
CA VAL A 59 -7.14 -6.76 -0.90
C VAL A 59 -8.60 -7.17 -0.70
N VAL A 60 -9.22 -6.77 0.42
CA VAL A 60 -10.64 -7.08 0.70
C VAL A 60 -11.55 -6.50 -0.37
N VAL A 61 -11.38 -5.22 -0.72
CA VAL A 61 -12.17 -4.57 -1.77
C VAL A 61 -11.93 -5.24 -3.12
N GLY A 62 -10.68 -5.54 -3.48
CA GLY A 62 -10.36 -6.23 -4.73
C GLY A 62 -10.99 -7.63 -4.80
N ALA A 63 -10.92 -8.39 -3.70
CA ALA A 63 -11.54 -9.71 -3.61
C ALA A 63 -13.06 -9.64 -3.73
N LEU A 64 -13.70 -8.67 -3.08
CA LEU A 64 -15.15 -8.43 -3.21
C LEU A 64 -15.54 -8.16 -4.65
N VAL A 65 -14.78 -7.32 -5.37
CA VAL A 65 -15.05 -7.05 -6.80
C VAL A 65 -14.97 -8.34 -7.62
N VAL A 66 -13.96 -9.18 -7.41
CA VAL A 66 -13.80 -10.44 -8.15
C VAL A 66 -14.93 -11.43 -7.85
N VAL A 67 -15.34 -11.56 -6.59
CA VAL A 67 -16.41 -12.48 -6.17
C VAL A 67 -17.78 -12.04 -6.68
N GLU A 68 -18.04 -10.73 -6.65
CA GLU A 68 -19.34 -10.17 -7.06
C GLU A 68 -19.46 -9.98 -8.58
N TRP A 69 -18.34 -10.01 -9.31
CA TRP A 69 -18.31 -9.80 -10.76
C TRP A 69 -19.34 -10.65 -11.54
N PRO A 70 -19.44 -11.98 -11.34
CA PRO A 70 -20.37 -12.83 -12.08
C PRO A 70 -21.85 -12.55 -11.78
N ARG A 71 -22.13 -11.86 -10.67
CA ARG A 71 -23.51 -11.49 -10.30
C ARG A 71 -23.97 -10.23 -11.03
N PHE A 72 -23.04 -9.37 -11.42
CA PHE A 72 -23.34 -8.09 -12.05
C PHE A 72 -23.07 -8.06 -13.56
N PHE A 73 -22.21 -8.95 -14.06
CA PHE A 73 -21.79 -9.06 -15.46
C PHE A 73 -21.72 -10.52 -15.89
#